data_AF-A0AAV9C5L2-F1
#
_entry.id   AF-A0AAV9C5L2-F1
#
_cell.length_a   1.000
_cell.length_b   1.000
_cell.length_c   1.000
_cell.angle_alpha   90.00
_cell.angle_beta   90.00
_cell.angle_gamma   90.00
#
_symmetry.space_group_name_H-M   'P 1'
#
loop_
_entity.id
_entity.type
_entity.pdbx_description
1 polymer ?
#
loop_
_entity_poly.entity_id
_entity_poly.type
_entity_poly.pdbx_seq_one_letter_code
_entity_poly.pdbx_strand_id
1 'polypeptide(L)'
;MLQRTLIEAIADLLATDGKSDIEAVAARMKEQFIKYGKGKLAIIDDGVSSAGWMEENPFGIRSDWEQHVVDRGAPMFRLMLKKLDSNVSNQNS
;
A
#
# COMPACT_ATOMS: atom_id res chain seq x y z
N MET A 1 1.49 13.37 13.04
CA MET A 1 2.11 13.77 11.76
C MET A 1 3.10 12.69 11.37
N LEU A 2 2.95 12.03 10.20
CA LEU A 2 3.92 11.03 9.75
C LEU A 2 5.21 11.76 9.32
N GLN A 3 6.33 11.47 9.96
CA GLN A 3 7.61 12.14 9.71
C GLN A 3 8.26 11.59 8.44
N ARG A 4 8.90 12.46 7.65
CA ARG A 4 9.63 12.08 6.43
C ARG A 4 10.62 10.94 6.67
N THR A 5 11.38 11.02 7.76
CA THR A 5 12.38 10.02 8.15
C THR A 5 11.75 8.65 8.39
N LEU A 6 10.52 8.61 8.91
CA LEU A 6 9.77 7.36 9.10
C LEU A 6 9.35 6.76 7.75
N ILE A 7 8.95 7.59 6.78
CA ILE A 7 8.57 7.12 5.43
C ILE A 7 9.78 6.60 4.67
N GLU A 8 10.91 7.31 4.73
CA GLU A 8 12.16 6.89 4.10
C GLU A 8 12.68 5.60 4.75
N ALA A 9 12.67 5.50 6.08
CA ALA A 9 13.04 4.28 6.79
C ALA A 9 12.08 3.11 6.50
N ILE A 10 10.76 3.35 6.42
CA ILE A 10 9.76 2.38 5.98
C ILE A 10 10.09 1.91 4.56
N ALA A 11 10.35 2.82 3.61
CA ALA A 11 10.70 2.43 2.25
C ALA A 11 11.99 1.57 2.17
N ASP A 12 12.94 1.83 3.05
CA ASP A 12 14.21 1.09 3.10
C ASP A 12 14.12 -0.23 3.91
N LEU A 13 13.20 -0.35 4.87
CA LEU A 13 13.08 -1.48 5.81
C LEU A 13 11.78 -2.28 5.71
N LEU A 14 10.80 -1.89 4.90
CA LEU A 14 9.52 -2.60 4.83
C LEU A 14 9.71 -4.03 4.31
N ALA A 15 9.31 -4.99 5.14
CA ALA A 15 8.81 -6.26 4.65
C ALA A 15 7.50 -6.01 3.89
N THR A 16 7.18 -6.89 2.95
CA THR A 16 6.22 -6.69 1.85
C THR A 16 4.77 -6.30 2.25
N ASP A 17 4.40 -6.30 3.55
CA ASP A 17 2.99 -6.40 4.01
C ASP A 17 2.51 -5.41 5.11
N GLY A 18 2.89 -4.13 5.08
CA GLY A 18 2.41 -3.11 6.05
C GLY A 18 0.93 -2.67 5.89
N LYS A 19 0.22 -2.30 6.99
CA LYS A 19 -1.25 -2.01 7.01
C LYS A 19 -1.65 -0.73 7.81
N SER A 20 -2.80 -0.11 7.50
CA SER A 20 -3.42 1.05 8.21
C SER A 20 -4.96 1.07 8.10
N ASP A 21 -5.68 1.46 9.16
CA ASP A 21 -7.15 1.29 9.30
C ASP A 21 -7.99 2.60 9.26
N ILE A 22 -7.40 3.75 8.96
CA ILE A 22 -8.11 5.05 8.88
C ILE A 22 -8.02 5.57 7.45
N GLU A 23 -9.13 5.90 6.80
CA GLU A 23 -9.18 6.34 5.40
C GLU A 23 -8.24 7.52 5.11
N ALA A 24 -8.36 8.59 5.89
CA ALA A 24 -7.52 9.77 5.72
C ALA A 24 -6.02 9.47 5.91
N VAL A 25 -5.71 8.47 6.76
CA VAL A 25 -4.33 8.01 6.95
C VAL A 25 -3.90 7.16 5.76
N ALA A 26 -4.73 6.23 5.29
CA ALA A 26 -4.46 5.37 4.14
C ALA A 26 -4.28 6.20 2.85
N ALA A 27 -5.16 7.19 2.61
CA ALA A 27 -5.09 8.08 1.45
C ALA A 27 -3.81 8.93 1.49
N ARG A 28 -3.50 9.50 2.65
CA ARG A 28 -2.25 10.22 2.86
C ARG A 28 -1.03 9.32 2.71
N MET A 29 -1.08 8.09 3.22
CA MET A 29 0.01 7.11 3.06
C MET A 29 0.21 6.77 1.58
N LYS A 30 -0.87 6.54 0.83
CA LYS A 30 -0.84 6.32 -0.62
C LYS A 30 -0.13 7.47 -1.33
N GLU A 31 -0.53 8.71 -1.07
CA GLU A 31 0.12 9.91 -1.63
C GLU A 31 1.60 10.01 -1.24
N GLN A 32 1.92 9.74 0.03
CA GLN A 32 3.30 9.80 0.52
C GLN A 32 4.18 8.71 -0.09
N PHE A 33 3.67 7.49 -0.28
CA PHE A 33 4.40 6.43 -0.97
C PHE A 33 4.65 6.75 -2.44
N ILE A 34 3.66 7.30 -3.15
CA ILE A 34 3.84 7.77 -4.53
C ILE A 34 4.90 8.89 -4.59
N LYS A 35 4.77 9.89 -3.72
CA LYS A 35 5.63 11.08 -3.73
C LYS A 35 7.07 10.78 -3.31
N TYR A 36 7.27 9.94 -2.30
CA TYR A 36 8.58 9.70 -1.69
C TYR A 36 9.20 8.35 -2.04
N GLY A 37 8.47 7.47 -2.72
CA GLY A 37 8.97 6.15 -3.15
C GLY A 37 10.06 6.22 -4.22
N LYS A 38 10.33 7.40 -4.82
CA LYS A 38 11.42 7.65 -5.79
C LYS A 38 11.48 6.62 -6.94
N GLY A 39 10.32 6.16 -7.42
CA GLY A 39 10.24 5.15 -8.48
C GLY A 39 10.64 3.74 -8.07
N LYS A 40 10.86 3.49 -6.77
CA LYS A 40 11.16 2.16 -6.21
C LYS A 40 9.92 1.43 -5.72
N LEU A 41 8.77 2.10 -5.69
CA LEU A 41 7.50 1.55 -5.24
C LEU A 41 6.43 1.86 -6.29
N ALA A 42 5.64 0.87 -6.65
CA ALA A 42 4.45 0.98 -7.50
C ALA A 42 3.24 0.45 -6.74
N ILE A 43 2.07 1.04 -6.99
CA ILE A 43 0.80 0.49 -6.51
C ILE A 43 0.39 -0.62 -7.47
N ILE A 44 -0.04 -1.76 -6.92
CA ILE A 44 -0.66 -2.81 -7.71
C ILE A 44 -2.13 -2.44 -7.90
N ASP A 45 -2.56 -2.29 -9.16
CA ASP A 45 -3.91 -1.84 -9.53
C ASP A 45 -4.89 -2.99 -9.77
N ASP A 46 -4.42 -4.24 -9.64
CA ASP A 46 -5.25 -5.42 -9.81
C ASP A 46 -6.26 -5.56 -8.65
N GLY A 47 -7.53 -5.78 -8.98
CA GLY A 47 -8.62 -5.87 -7.99
C GLY A 47 -8.93 -4.57 -7.26
N VAL A 48 -8.49 -3.42 -7.78
CA VAL A 48 -8.76 -2.09 -7.21
C VAL A 48 -10.09 -1.54 -7.75
N SER A 49 -10.98 -1.15 -6.83
CA SER A 49 -12.25 -0.49 -7.16
C SER A 49 -12.06 0.89 -7.79
N SER A 50 -13.13 1.48 -8.34
CA SER A 50 -13.12 2.88 -8.80
C SER A 50 -12.75 3.90 -7.71
N ALA A 51 -12.91 3.53 -6.44
CA ALA A 51 -12.48 4.33 -5.29
C ALA A 51 -10.97 4.23 -5.01
N GLY A 52 -10.23 3.38 -5.72
CA GLY A 52 -8.77 3.27 -5.61
C GLY A 52 -8.29 2.40 -4.44
N TRP A 53 -9.15 1.51 -3.93
CA TRP A 53 -8.88 0.54 -2.86
C TRP A 53 -9.19 -0.89 -3.33
N MET A 54 -8.40 -1.88 -2.86
CA MET A 54 -8.70 -3.28 -3.13
C MET A 54 -9.91 -3.75 -2.31
N GLU A 55 -10.87 -4.39 -2.98
CA GLU A 55 -12.11 -4.87 -2.33
C GLU A 55 -11.85 -6.11 -1.48
N GLU A 56 -10.99 -7.01 -1.96
CA GLU A 56 -10.66 -8.27 -1.30
C GLU A 56 -9.25 -8.27 -0.71
N ASN A 57 -9.04 -9.18 0.26
CA ASN A 57 -7.71 -9.42 0.79
C ASN A 57 -6.87 -10.19 -0.24
N PRO A 58 -5.74 -9.64 -0.71
CA PRO A 58 -4.94 -10.26 -1.76
C PRO A 58 -4.19 -11.52 -1.30
N PHE A 59 -4.08 -11.78 0.01
CA PHE A 59 -3.48 -12.98 0.59
C PHE A 59 -4.51 -14.08 0.87
N GLY A 60 -5.80 -13.81 0.67
CA GLY A 60 -6.90 -14.76 0.92
C GLY A 60 -7.15 -15.10 2.39
N ILE A 61 -6.33 -14.61 3.31
CA ILE A 61 -6.45 -14.84 4.77
C ILE A 61 -6.68 -13.49 5.45
N ARG A 62 -7.86 -13.35 6.06
CA ARG A 62 -8.22 -12.16 6.84
C ARG A 62 -7.57 -12.23 8.23
N SER A 63 -7.03 -11.11 8.69
CA SER A 63 -6.65 -11.00 10.10
C SER A 63 -7.89 -10.88 10.99
N ASP A 64 -7.74 -11.17 12.28
CA ASP A 64 -8.82 -10.97 13.27
C ASP A 64 -9.40 -9.56 13.20
N TRP A 65 -8.54 -8.57 12.95
CA TRP A 65 -8.97 -7.18 12.82
C TRP A 65 -9.75 -6.91 11.53
N GLU A 66 -9.27 -7.45 10.41
CA GLU A 66 -9.96 -7.31 9.14
C GLU A 66 -11.33 -8.00 9.16
N GLN A 67 -11.40 -9.19 9.74
CA GLN A 67 -12.66 -9.90 9.94
C GLN A 67 -13.62 -9.07 10.80
N HIS A 68 -13.14 -8.52 11.93
CA HIS A 68 -13.93 -7.63 12.77
C HIS A 68 -14.47 -6.39 12.01
N VAL A 69 -13.65 -5.74 11.18
CA VAL A 69 -14.06 -4.56 10.41
C VAL A 69 -15.10 -4.92 9.34
N VAL A 70 -14.92 -6.07 8.67
CA VAL A 70 -15.88 -6.57 7.67
C VAL A 70 -17.20 -6.96 8.33
N ASP A 71 -17.17 -7.68 9.45
CA ASP A 71 -18.39 -8.17 10.14
C ASP A 71 -19.29 -7.03 10.64
N ARG A 72 -18.70 -5.88 10.98
CA ARG A 72 -19.46 -4.68 11.36
C ARG A 72 -19.89 -3.81 10.17
N GLY A 73 -19.60 -4.23 8.94
CA GLY A 73 -19.93 -3.50 7.71
C GLY A 73 -19.15 -2.19 7.51
N ALA A 74 -17.99 -2.06 8.17
CA ALA A 74 -17.15 -0.87 8.02
C ALA A 74 -16.25 -0.98 6.77
N PRO A 75 -15.90 0.14 6.13
CA PRO A 75 -15.06 0.14 4.95
C PRO A 75 -13.62 -0.31 5.29
N MET A 76 -12.99 -1.04 4.36
CA MET A 76 -11.57 -1.34 4.41
C MET A 76 -10.79 -0.67 3.27
N PHE A 77 -9.68 -0.03 3.62
CA PHE A 77 -8.81 0.71 2.72
C PHE A 77 -7.54 -0.09 2.46
N ARG A 78 -7.63 -1.05 1.53
CA ARG A 78 -6.52 -1.93 1.18
C ARG A 78 -5.72 -1.37 0.01
N LEU A 79 -4.39 -1.43 0.13
CA LEU A 79 -3.45 -1.08 -0.92
C LEU A 79 -2.34 -2.13 -0.93
N MET A 80 -1.91 -2.56 -2.11
CA MET A 80 -0.72 -3.39 -2.26
C MET A 80 0.36 -2.59 -3.00
N LEU A 81 1.57 -2.62 -2.45
CA LEU A 81 2.73 -1.95 -3.02
C LEU A 81 3.71 -3.00 -3.52
N LYS A 82 4.16 -2.85 -4.76
CA LYS A 82 5.24 -3.64 -5.33
C LYS A 82 6.53 -2.83 -5.31
N LYS A 83 7.60 -3.42 -4.81
CA LYS A 83 8.95 -2.88 -5.01
C LYS A 83 9.36 -3.03 -6.47
N LEU A 84 9.82 -1.93 -7.05
CA LEU A 84 10.42 -1.91 -8.38
C LEU A 84 11.93 -2.08 -8.24
N ASP A 85 12.51 -2.95 -9.05
CA ASP A 85 13.95 -3.11 -9.10
C ASP A 85 14.59 -1.88 -9.74
N SER A 86 15.53 -1.26 -9.02
CA SER A 86 16.29 -0.09 -9.49
C SER A 86 17.23 -0.39 -10.67
N ASN A 87 17.27 -1.64 -11.15
CA ASN A 87 18.25 -2.16 -12.13
C ASN A 87 17.68 -2.46 -13.51
N VAL A 88 16.53 -1.90 -13.90
CA VAL A 88 16.15 -1.90 -15.32
C VAL A 88 16.79 -0.70 -16.02
N SER A 89 18.11 -0.81 -16.21
CA SER A 89 18.81 -0.03 -17.23
C SER A 89 18.22 -0.41 -18.58
N ASN A 90 17.74 0.60 -19.30
CA ASN A 90 17.49 0.59 -20.74
C ASN A 90 18.28 -0.51 -21.49
N GLN A 91 17.57 -1.56 -21.90
CA GLN A 91 17.90 -2.31 -23.10
C GLN A 91 16.63 -2.45 -23.90
N ASN A 92 16.48 -1.54 -24.86
CA ASN A 92 15.90 -1.84 -26.18
C ASN A 92 16.51 -0.80 -27.12
N SER A 93 17.57 -1.26 -27.80
CA SER A 93 18.08 -0.70 -29.05
C SER A 93 17.08 -0.92 -30.18
#